data_AF-A0A939CS30-F1
#
_entry.id   AF-A0A939CS30-F1
#
_cell.length_a   1.000
_cell.length_b   1.000
_cell.length_c   1.000
_cell.angle_alpha   90.00
_cell.angle_beta   90.00
_cell.angle_gamma   90.00
#
_symmetry.space_group_name_H-M   'P 1'
#
loop_
_entity.id
_entity.type
_entity.pdbx_description
1 polymer ?
#
loop_
_entity_poly.entity_id
_entity_poly.type
_entity_poly.pdbx_seq_one_letter_code
_entity_poly.pdbx_strand_id
1 'polypeptide(L)'
;MIKKRPSRSEQEGESPLRSLRLELDMSQEEFGRAIGTTARTISRWEAGDSVPTFTVTQMKAIDRLLRSKGKTIQDLPDDFGPPKGQLSEET
;
A
#
# COMPACT_ATOMS: atom_id res chain seq x y z
N MET A 1 1.36 22.77 27.32
CA MET A 1 1.11 21.37 26.92
C MET A 1 0.84 21.35 25.42
N ILE A 2 1.80 20.89 24.62
CA ILE A 2 1.60 20.74 23.17
C ILE A 2 0.65 19.57 22.97
N LYS A 3 -0.58 19.86 22.54
CA LYS A 3 -1.58 18.83 22.22
C LYS A 3 -1.04 18.01 21.04
N LYS A 4 -0.63 16.77 21.33
CA LYS A 4 -0.17 15.79 20.32
C LYS A 4 -1.30 15.63 19.30
N ARG A 5 -1.07 16.08 18.07
CA ARG A 5 -2.03 15.87 16.97
C ARG A 5 -2.20 14.35 16.78
N PRO A 6 -3.43 13.83 16.70
CA PRO A 6 -3.63 12.41 16.39
C PRO A 6 -2.97 12.11 15.04
N SER A 7 -2.24 11.00 14.95
CA SER A 7 -1.61 10.63 13.68
C SER A 7 -2.70 10.22 12.71
N ARG A 8 -2.59 10.67 11.45
CA ARG A 8 -3.52 10.39 10.35
C ARG A 8 -3.85 8.90 10.14
N SER A 9 -3.07 8.01 10.76
CA SER A 9 -3.24 6.56 10.83
C SER A 9 -4.43 6.06 11.67
N GLU A 10 -5.09 6.92 12.45
CA GLU A 10 -6.15 6.51 13.39
C GLU A 10 -7.58 6.65 12.84
N GLN A 11 -7.77 7.13 11.60
CA GLN A 11 -9.10 7.48 11.06
C GLN A 11 -9.47 6.88 9.69
N GLU A 12 -8.61 6.09 9.06
CA GLU A 12 -8.89 5.48 7.75
C GLU A 12 -8.52 3.99 7.82
N GLY A 13 -9.38 3.12 7.29
CA GLY A 13 -9.15 1.67 7.26
C GLY A 13 -7.76 1.32 6.70
N GLU A 14 -7.15 0.24 7.18
CA GLU A 14 -5.78 -0.11 6.82
C GLU A 14 -5.59 -0.22 5.30
N SER A 15 -4.63 0.53 4.75
CA SER A 15 -4.32 0.50 3.31
C SER A 15 -4.01 -0.93 2.86
N PRO A 16 -4.68 -1.46 1.80
CA PRO A 16 -4.43 -2.81 1.33
C PRO A 16 -2.96 -3.04 0.92
N LEU A 17 -2.29 -1.99 0.44
CA LEU A 17 -0.87 -2.06 0.08
C LEU A 17 0.02 -2.19 1.32
N ARG A 18 -0.35 -1.48 2.40
CA ARG A 18 0.35 -1.57 3.68
C ARG A 18 0.19 -2.98 4.26
N SER A 19 -1.03 -3.53 4.25
CA SER A 19 -1.27 -4.89 4.74
C SER A 19 -0.46 -5.92 3.96
N LEU A 20 -0.45 -5.84 2.62
CA LEU A 20 0.38 -6.70 1.77
C LEU A 20 1.87 -6.61 2.14
N ARG A 21 2.40 -5.39 2.29
CA ARG A 21 3.81 -5.18 2.64
C ARG A 21 4.17 -5.78 4.01
N LEU A 22 3.29 -5.59 5.00
CA LEU A 22 3.51 -6.13 6.35
C LEU A 22 3.46 -7.65 6.35
N GLU A 23 2.58 -8.25 5.53
CA GLU A 23 2.50 -9.71 5.38
C GLU A 23 3.74 -10.31 4.70
N LEU A 24 4.43 -9.50 3.89
CA LEU A 24 5.74 -9.81 3.31
C LEU A 24 6.91 -9.59 4.30
N ASP A 25 6.65 -9.10 5.51
CA ASP A 25 7.65 -8.73 6.53
C ASP A 25 8.66 -7.67 6.06
N MET A 26 8.23 -6.70 5.25
CA MET A 26 9.11 -5.70 4.64
C MET A 26 8.86 -4.30 5.18
N SER A 27 9.92 -3.51 5.35
CA SER A 27 9.81 -2.05 5.47
C SER A 27 9.40 -1.40 4.14
N GLN A 28 8.92 -0.15 4.18
CA GLN A 28 8.59 0.62 2.96
C GLN A 28 9.79 0.74 2.01
N GLU A 29 11.00 0.82 2.57
CA GLU A 29 12.23 0.96 1.81
C GLU A 29 12.63 -0.34 1.11
N GLU A 30 12.53 -1.47 1.81
CA GLU A 30 12.78 -2.79 1.22
C GLU A 30 11.76 -3.14 0.15
N PHE A 31 10.46 -2.91 0.43
CA PHE A 31 9.41 -3.18 -0.54
C PHE A 31 9.55 -2.28 -1.77
N GLY A 32 9.79 -0.99 -1.55
CA GLY A 32 10.06 -0.03 -2.62
C GLY A 32 11.20 -0.50 -3.52
N ARG A 33 12.36 -0.83 -2.95
CA ARG A 33 13.51 -1.37 -3.71
C ARG A 33 13.16 -2.65 -4.46
N ALA A 34 12.47 -3.59 -3.81
CA ALA A 34 12.17 -4.88 -4.41
C ALA A 34 11.29 -4.77 -5.66
N ILE A 35 10.37 -3.80 -5.70
CA ILE A 35 9.53 -3.55 -6.87
C ILE A 35 10.08 -2.44 -7.79
N GLY A 36 11.25 -1.86 -7.49
CA GLY A 36 11.88 -0.83 -8.32
C GLY A 36 11.22 0.55 -8.21
N THR A 37 10.81 0.94 -7.01
CA THR A 37 10.32 2.28 -6.66
C THR A 37 11.00 2.80 -5.39
N THR A 38 10.55 3.94 -4.85
CA THR A 38 11.12 4.56 -3.65
C THR A 38 10.23 4.36 -2.43
N ALA A 39 10.82 4.36 -1.23
CA ALA A 39 10.07 4.37 0.03
C ALA A 39 9.05 5.51 0.11
N ARG A 40 9.40 6.68 -0.45
CA ARG A 40 8.51 7.85 -0.52
C ARG A 40 7.27 7.58 -1.38
N THR A 41 7.43 6.88 -2.50
CA THR A 41 6.31 6.48 -3.35
C THR A 41 5.40 5.50 -2.61
N ILE A 42 5.98 4.49 -1.93
CA ILE A 42 5.22 3.54 -1.10
C ILE A 42 4.44 4.29 -0.01
N SER A 43 5.09 5.20 0.70
CA SER A 43 4.46 5.99 1.77
C SER A 43 3.24 6.77 1.27
N ARG A 44 3.31 7.38 0.07
CA ARG A 44 2.19 8.10 -0.54
C ARG A 44 1.04 7.17 -0.94
N TRP A 45 1.36 6.00 -1.49
CA TRP A 45 0.36 4.99 -1.82
C TRP A 45 -0.35 4.46 -0.57
N GLU A 46 0.41 4.14 0.48
CA GLU A 46 -0.13 3.66 1.75
C GLU A 46 -0.95 4.73 2.49
N ALA A 47 -0.63 6.02 2.28
CA ALA A 47 -1.40 7.14 2.82
C ALA A 47 -2.62 7.51 1.97
N GLY A 48 -2.85 6.85 0.83
CA GLY A 48 -3.94 7.19 -0.09
C GLY A 48 -3.75 8.50 -0.87
N ASP A 49 -2.58 9.14 -0.77
CA ASP A 49 -2.28 10.38 -1.52
C ASP A 49 -2.27 10.14 -3.05
N SER A 50 -2.09 8.90 -3.48
CA SER A 50 -2.21 8.47 -4.88
C SER A 50 -2.48 6.97 -4.97
N VAL A 51 -3.18 6.54 -6.03
CA VAL A 51 -3.43 5.11 -6.29
C VAL A 51 -2.25 4.54 -7.09
N PRO A 52 -1.66 3.40 -6.69
CA PRO A 52 -0.57 2.79 -7.44
C PRO A 52 -1.05 2.30 -8.81
N THR A 53 -0.28 2.60 -9.85
CA THR A 53 -0.35 1.90 -11.14
C THR A 53 0.96 1.18 -11.32
N PHE A 54 0.92 -0.16 -11.40
CA PHE A 54 2.12 -0.96 -11.53
C PHE A 54 2.48 -1.19 -13.01
N THR A 55 3.74 -0.96 -13.34
CA THR A 55 4.32 -1.43 -14.60
C THR A 55 4.38 -2.96 -14.64
N VAL A 56 4.51 -3.55 -15.83
CA VAL A 56 4.69 -5.00 -15.98
C VAL A 56 5.90 -5.52 -15.19
N THR A 57 7.00 -4.74 -15.13
CA THR A 57 8.19 -5.10 -14.35
C THR A 57 7.90 -5.12 -12.84
N GLN A 58 7.16 -4.13 -12.34
CA GLN A 58 6.69 -4.09 -10.96
C GLN A 58 5.77 -5.26 -10.63
N MET A 59 4.80 -5.56 -11.51
CA MET A 59 3.90 -6.70 -11.32
C MET A 59 4.65 -8.03 -11.28
N LYS A 60 5.67 -8.22 -12.13
CA LYS A 60 6.55 -9.40 -12.06
C LYS A 60 7.35 -9.45 -10.76
N ALA A 61 7.77 -8.31 -10.21
CA ALA A 61 8.45 -8.26 -8.93
C ALA A 61 7.51 -8.63 -7.77
N ILE A 62 6.29 -8.09 -7.79
CA ILE A 62 5.25 -8.43 -6.82
C ILE A 62 4.92 -9.92 -6.87
N ASP A 63 4.72 -10.52 -8.05
CA ASP A 63 4.48 -11.97 -8.20
C ASP A 63 5.61 -12.80 -7.57
N ARG A 64 6.88 -12.42 -7.76
CA ARG A 64 8.01 -13.10 -7.11
C ARG A 64 7.96 -13.01 -5.59
N LEU A 65 7.60 -11.85 -5.04
CA LEU A 65 7.46 -11.65 -3.60
C LEU A 65 6.30 -12.50 -3.04
N LEU A 66 5.15 -12.52 -3.70
CA LEU A 66 3.99 -13.32 -3.29
C LEU A 66 4.30 -14.81 -3.24
N ARG A 67 5.03 -15.33 -4.23
CA ARG A 67 5.45 -16.73 -4.26
C ARG A 67 6.29 -17.14 -3.05
N SER A 68 7.06 -16.22 -2.46
CA SER A 68 7.82 -16.49 -1.24
C SER A 68 6.93 -16.77 -0.01
N LYS A 69 5.66 -16.35 -0.07
CA LYS A 69 4.62 -16.58 0.94
C LYS A 69 3.58 -17.63 0.50
N GLY A 70 3.82 -18.32 -0.62
CA GLY A 70 2.86 -19.29 -1.16
C GLY A 70 1.60 -18.64 -1.76
N LYS A 71 1.65 -17.35 -2.11
CA LYS A 71 0.55 -16.59 -2.71
C LYS A 71 0.78 -16.32 -4.19
N THR A 72 -0.27 -15.87 -4.86
CA THR A 72 -0.31 -15.50 -6.27
C THR A 72 -0.96 -14.14 -6.45
N ILE A 73 -0.87 -13.58 -7.66
CA ILE A 73 -1.54 -12.31 -8.00
C ILE A 73 -3.07 -12.36 -7.83
N GLN A 74 -3.68 -13.55 -7.79
CA GLN A 74 -5.13 -13.72 -7.59
C GLN A 74 -5.53 -13.48 -6.13
N ASP A 75 -4.58 -13.52 -5.20
CA ASP A 75 -4.80 -13.26 -3.77
C ASP A 75 -4.69 -11.76 -3.44
N LEU A 76 -4.36 -10.92 -4.43
CA LEU A 76 -4.29 -9.48 -4.27
C LEU A 76 -5.70 -8.85 -4.31
N PRO A 77 -5.89 -7.70 -3.63
CA PRO A 77 -7.10 -6.91 -3.82
C PRO A 77 -7.17 -6.35 -5.25
N ASP A 78 -8.39 -6.13 -5.74
CA ASP A 78 -8.63 -5.49 -7.04
C ASP A 78 -8.19 -4.01 -7.08
N ASP A 79 -8.08 -3.38 -5.90
CA ASP A 79 -7.68 -1.99 -5.75
C ASP A 79 -6.78 -1.80 -4.51
N PHE A 80 -5.75 -0.97 -4.69
CA PHE A 80 -4.84 -0.54 -3.62
C PHE A 80 -5.07 0.94 -3.25
N GLY A 81 -6.10 1.57 -3.80
CA GLY A 81 -6.57 2.89 -3.42
C GLY A 81 -7.13 2.95 -1.99
N PRO A 82 -7.45 4.16 -1.51
CA PRO A 82 -8.07 4.32 -0.21
C PRO A 82 -9.38 3.53 -0.12
N PRO A 83 -9.74 2.98 1.05
CA PRO A 83 -10.98 2.22 1.21
C PRO A 83 -12.17 3.06 0.74
N LYS A 84 -12.99 2.50 -0.16
CA LYS A 84 -14.18 3.14 -0.74
C LYS A 84 -15.23 3.39 0.36
N GLY A 85 -15.06 4.49 1.09
CA GLY A 85 -15.95 4.94 2.16
C GLY A 85 -15.89 6.45 2.42
N GLN A 86 -15.24 7.21 1.54
CA GLN A 86 -15.07 8.65 1.71
C GLN A 86 -15.16 9.38 0.35
N LEU A 87 -16.10 8.95 -0.49
CA LEU A 87 -16.68 9.87 -1.46
C LEU A 87 -17.80 10.58 -0.71
N SER A 88 -17.52 11.82 -0.32
CA SER A 88 -18.52 12.78 0.11
C SER A 88 -19.64 12.83 -0.93
N GLU A 89 -20.80 12.31 -0.58
CA GLU A 89 -22.05 12.81 -1.14
C GLU A 89 -22.21 14.25 -0.62
N GLU A 90 -21.58 15.20 -1.31
CA GLU A 90 -21.99 16.60 -1.27
C GLU A 90 -22.94 16.82 -2.44
N THR A 91 -24.24 16.86 -2.14
CA THR A 91 -25.27 17.55 -2.93
C THR A 91 -26.06 18.45 -1.99
#